data_AF-A0A1Q6UZU4-F1
#
_entry.id   AF-A0A1Q6UZU4-F1
#
_cell.length_a   1.000
_cell.length_b   1.000
_cell.length_c   1.000
_cell.angle_alpha   90.00
_cell.angle_beta   90.00
_cell.angle_gamma   90.00
#
_symmetry.space_group_name_H-M   'P 1'
#
loop_
_entity.id
_entity.type
_entity.pdbx_description
1 polymer ?
#
loop_
_entity_poly.entity_id
_entity_poly.type
_entity_poly.pdbx_seq_one_letter_code
_entity_poly.pdbx_strand_id
1 'polypeptide(L)'
;MLAREKQEAIKESFSGWIYDDIERRNNLVDIYNRKFNRIKLREYDGSNLFLPNMNNTIKLRPHQKNAIARILYSKDNSLLAHCVGAGKTFEMIAGCMELRRLGIAKKPLIVVPNHLVEDWGYKKGFSKG
;
A
#
# COMPACT_ATOMS: atom_id res chain seq x y z
N MET A 1 -43.05 7.05 -18.24
CA MET A 1 -43.16 6.76 -16.79
C MET A 1 -43.25 5.26 -16.53
N LEU A 2 -44.17 4.55 -17.19
CA LEU A 2 -44.36 3.08 -17.15
C LEU A 2 -43.09 2.20 -17.25
N ALA A 3 -42.12 2.55 -18.10
CA ALA A 3 -40.90 1.76 -18.25
C ALA A 3 -40.00 1.77 -16.99
N ARG A 4 -39.99 2.88 -16.24
CA ARG A 4 -39.21 2.99 -14.99
C ARG A 4 -39.86 2.20 -13.87
N GLU A 5 -41.18 2.30 -13.73
CA GLU A 5 -41.96 1.54 -12.75
C GLU A 5 -41.81 0.03 -12.96
N LYS A 6 -41.87 -0.44 -14.21
CA LYS A 6 -41.62 -1.86 -14.53
C LYS A 6 -40.19 -2.29 -14.20
N GLN A 7 -39.20 -1.42 -14.43
CA GLN A 7 -37.81 -1.69 -14.07
C GLN A 7 -37.63 -1.81 -12.55
N GLU A 8 -38.28 -0.95 -11.77
CA GLU A 8 -38.25 -1.01 -10.30
C GLU A 8 -38.92 -2.27 -9.77
N ALA A 9 -40.09 -2.64 -10.29
CA ALA A 9 -40.77 -3.89 -9.92
C ALA A 9 -39.91 -5.14 -10.18
N ILE A 10 -39.16 -5.16 -11.29
CA ILE A 10 -38.21 -6.25 -11.59
C ILE A 10 -37.07 -6.27 -10.57
N LYS A 11 -36.52 -5.11 -10.19
CA LYS A 11 -35.45 -5.02 -9.18
C LYS A 11 -35.91 -5.52 -7.81
N GLU A 12 -37.10 -5.12 -7.38
CA GLU A 12 -37.68 -5.56 -6.10
C GLU A 12 -37.93 -7.07 -6.09
N SER A 13 -38.55 -7.60 -7.14
CA SER A 13 -38.81 -9.04 -7.28
C SER A 13 -37.51 -9.85 -7.29
N PHE A 14 -36.48 -9.35 -7.98
CA PHE A 14 -35.16 -9.96 -7.98
C PHE A 14 -34.49 -9.92 -6.61
N SER A 15 -34.62 -8.81 -5.88
CA SER A 15 -34.10 -8.69 -4.51
C SER A 15 -34.77 -9.71 -3.58
N GLY A 16 -36.10 -9.80 -3.59
CA GLY A 16 -36.84 -10.80 -2.80
C GLY A 16 -36.39 -12.22 -3.12
N TRP A 17 -36.33 -12.56 -4.41
CA TRP A 17 -35.86 -13.87 -4.89
C TRP A 17 -34.44 -14.23 -4.44
N ILE A 18 -33.54 -13.26 -4.23
CA ILE A 18 -32.20 -13.53 -3.67
C ILE A 18 -32.30 -13.87 -2.17
N TYR A 19 -33.10 -13.12 -1.41
CA TYR A 19 -33.14 -13.23 0.06
C TYR A 19 -34.03 -14.36 0.57
N ASP A 20 -34.93 -14.90 -0.26
CA ASP A 20 -35.79 -16.04 0.08
C ASP A 20 -35.01 -17.35 0.29
N ASP A 21 -33.77 -17.44 -0.18
CA ASP A 21 -32.94 -18.64 -0.16
C ASP A 21 -31.50 -18.33 0.26
N ILE A 22 -31.11 -18.84 1.44
CA ILE A 22 -29.79 -18.60 2.03
C ILE A 22 -28.67 -19.21 1.18
N GLU A 23 -28.85 -20.40 0.61
CA GLU A 23 -27.81 -21.04 -0.20
C GLU A 23 -27.58 -20.26 -1.49
N ARG A 24 -28.66 -19.83 -2.14
CA ARG A 24 -28.60 -18.98 -3.34
C ARG A 24 -27.90 -17.66 -3.05
N ARG A 25 -28.25 -16.99 -1.96
CA ARG A 25 -27.60 -15.75 -1.52
C ARG A 25 -26.09 -15.95 -1.36
N ASN A 26 -25.68 -17.01 -0.67
CA ASN A 26 -24.25 -17.30 -0.45
C ASN A 26 -23.53 -17.58 -1.78
N ASN A 27 -24.13 -18.38 -2.65
CA ASN A 27 -23.56 -18.67 -3.97
C ASN A 27 -23.39 -17.38 -4.82
N LEU A 28 -24.39 -16.49 -4.84
CA LEU A 28 -24.32 -15.22 -5.54
C LEU A 28 -23.25 -14.29 -4.94
N VAL A 29 -23.11 -14.25 -3.61
CA VAL A 29 -22.02 -13.51 -2.94
C VAL A 29 -20.66 -14.06 -3.35
N ASP A 30 -20.48 -15.38 -3.41
CA ASP A 30 -19.23 -16.01 -3.84
C ASP A 30 -18.92 -15.77 -5.32
N ILE A 31 -19.93 -15.84 -6.20
CA ILE A 31 -19.79 -15.47 -7.61
C ILE A 31 -19.39 -14.00 -7.71
N TYR A 32 -20.06 -13.11 -6.96
CA TYR A 32 -19.76 -11.69 -6.97
C TYR A 32 -18.32 -11.43 -6.51
N ASN A 33 -17.91 -12.05 -5.41
CA ASN A 33 -16.57 -11.90 -4.87
C ASN A 33 -15.50 -12.40 -5.85
N ARG A 34 -15.71 -13.55 -6.49
CA ARG A 34 -14.79 -14.11 -7.49
C ARG A 34 -14.72 -13.28 -8.77
N LYS A 35 -15.85 -12.76 -9.26
CA LYS A 35 -15.92 -12.04 -10.54
C LYS A 35 -15.53 -10.56 -10.39
N PHE A 36 -15.95 -9.92 -9.31
CA PHE A 36 -15.86 -8.46 -9.14
C PHE A 36 -14.90 -8.05 -8.02
N ASN A 37 -14.84 -8.74 -6.88
CA ASN A 37 -13.88 -8.45 -5.79
C ASN A 37 -12.54 -9.20 -5.95
N ARG A 38 -11.93 -9.11 -7.14
CA ARG A 38 -10.66 -9.79 -7.47
C ARG A 38 -9.40 -8.95 -7.31
N ILE A 39 -9.47 -7.83 -6.58
CA ILE A 39 -8.31 -6.97 -6.36
C ILE A 39 -7.44 -7.62 -5.28
N LYS A 40 -6.50 -8.47 -5.71
CA LYS A 40 -5.40 -8.89 -4.85
C LYS A 40 -4.38 -7.76 -4.80
N LEU A 41 -4.18 -7.19 -3.60
CA LEU A 41 -3.11 -6.23 -3.40
C LEU A 41 -1.77 -6.88 -3.71
N ARG A 42 -0.90 -6.15 -4.40
CA ARG A 42 0.46 -6.61 -4.64
C ARG A 42 1.19 -6.73 -3.31
N GLU A 43 1.69 -7.91 -3.03
CA GLU A 43 2.60 -8.15 -1.90
C GLU A 43 4.03 -7.80 -2.33
N TYR A 44 4.74 -7.10 -1.45
CA TYR A 44 6.13 -6.73 -1.64
C TYR A 44 6.96 -7.43 -0.58
N ASP A 45 7.86 -8.31 -1.01
CA ASP A 45 8.83 -8.94 -0.12
C ASP A 45 10.18 -8.23 -0.24
N GLY A 46 10.61 -7.61 0.85
CA GLY A 46 11.90 -6.95 0.97
C GLY A 46 12.95 -7.76 1.73
N SER A 47 12.69 -9.02 2.06
CA SER A 47 13.60 -9.90 2.81
C SER A 47 15.03 -9.89 2.25
N ASN A 48 15.14 -9.91 0.91
CA ASN A 48 16.38 -9.96 0.15
C ASN A 48 16.98 -8.58 -0.18
N LEU A 49 16.42 -7.49 0.33
CA LEU A 49 16.99 -6.17 0.11
C LEU A 49 18.35 -6.05 0.79
N PHE A 50 19.37 -5.77 -0.01
CA PHE A 50 20.69 -5.39 0.44
C PHE A 50 20.79 -3.87 0.49
N LEU A 51 20.99 -3.33 1.69
CA LEU A 51 21.06 -1.89 1.97
C LEU A 51 22.49 -1.51 2.42
N PRO A 52 23.47 -1.49 1.50
CA PRO A 52 24.90 -1.40 1.84
C PRO A 52 25.29 -0.11 2.53
N ASN A 53 24.60 0.98 2.20
CA ASN A 53 24.87 2.30 2.75
C ASN A 53 24.03 2.56 4.00
N MET A 54 23.45 1.52 4.62
CA MET A 54 22.66 1.60 5.84
C MET A 54 23.54 1.42 7.10
N ASN A 55 23.14 2.06 8.22
CA ASN A 55 23.96 2.25 9.39
C ASN A 55 23.80 0.96 10.17
N ASN A 56 24.90 0.33 10.50
CA ASN A 56 24.90 -0.99 11.13
C ASN A 56 24.19 -1.01 12.49
N THR A 57 23.99 0.16 13.12
CA THR A 57 23.25 0.30 14.38
C THR A 57 21.73 0.23 14.19
N ILE A 58 21.21 0.52 12.99
CA ILE A 58 19.77 0.51 12.70
C ILE A 58 19.38 -0.80 12.03
N LYS A 59 18.63 -1.65 12.73
CA LYS A 59 18.06 -2.88 12.16
C LYS A 59 16.60 -2.67 11.79
N LEU A 60 16.31 -2.73 10.48
CA LEU A 60 14.94 -2.63 9.97
C LEU A 60 14.14 -3.90 10.27
N ARG A 61 12.88 -3.70 10.67
CA ARG A 61 11.90 -4.77 10.83
C ARG A 61 11.41 -5.27 9.45
N PRO A 62 10.89 -6.50 9.35
CA PRO A 62 10.42 -7.07 8.07
C PRO A 62 9.44 -6.16 7.33
N HIS A 63 8.48 -5.53 8.04
CA HIS A 63 7.51 -4.63 7.40
C HIS A 63 8.16 -3.39 6.78
N GLN A 64 9.23 -2.87 7.39
CA GLN A 64 9.96 -1.71 6.86
C GLN A 64 10.74 -2.08 5.60
N LYS A 65 11.30 -3.30 5.55
CA LYS A 65 11.91 -3.82 4.32
C LYS A 65 10.88 -3.99 3.21
N ASN A 66 9.69 -4.50 3.53
CA ASN A 66 8.60 -4.62 2.58
C ASN A 66 8.11 -3.24 2.08
N ALA A 67 8.09 -2.24 2.94
CA ALA A 67 7.79 -0.86 2.56
C ALA A 67 8.86 -0.28 1.61
N ILE A 68 10.15 -0.54 1.86
CA ILE A 68 11.23 -0.16 0.93
C ILE A 68 11.08 -0.89 -0.41
N ALA A 69 10.82 -2.20 -0.39
CA ALA A 69 10.57 -2.97 -1.60
C ALA A 69 9.38 -2.41 -2.40
N ARG A 70 8.33 -1.97 -1.71
CA ARG A 70 7.20 -1.27 -2.32
C ARG A 70 7.63 0.04 -2.99
N ILE A 71 8.43 0.86 -2.32
CA ILE A 71 8.96 2.10 -2.92
C ILE A 71 9.77 1.80 -4.19
N LEU A 72 10.62 0.77 -4.16
CA LEU A 72 11.55 0.46 -5.26
C LEU A 72 10.88 -0.24 -6.45
N TYR A 73 9.92 -1.12 -6.20
CA TYR A 73 9.37 -2.02 -7.22
C TYR A 73 7.98 -1.63 -7.71
N SER A 74 7.36 -0.60 -7.12
CA SER A 74 6.13 -0.02 -7.67
C SER A 74 6.46 0.74 -8.96
N LYS A 75 5.64 0.54 -10.00
CA LYS A 75 5.76 1.30 -11.25
C LYS A 75 5.23 2.74 -11.09
N ASP A 76 4.25 2.89 -10.21
CA ASP A 76 3.55 4.13 -9.93
C ASP A 76 3.73 4.58 -8.46
N ASN A 77 3.01 5.62 -8.07
CA ASN A 77 3.03 6.18 -6.72
C ASN A 77 2.75 5.12 -5.63
N SER A 78 3.51 5.19 -4.54
CA SER A 78 3.38 4.30 -3.39
C SER A 78 2.78 5.02 -2.18
N LEU A 79 1.74 4.46 -1.58
CA LEU A 79 1.17 4.91 -0.30
C LEU A 79 1.60 3.97 0.83
N LEU A 80 2.26 4.49 1.87
CA LEU A 80 2.69 3.75 3.05
C LEU A 80 1.78 4.07 4.26
N ALA A 81 0.63 3.42 4.34
CA ALA A 81 -0.39 3.65 5.36
C ALA A 81 -0.15 2.86 6.67
N HIS A 82 1.05 2.96 7.25
CA HIS A 82 1.34 2.32 8.54
C HIS A 82 0.75 3.11 9.72
N CYS A 83 0.59 2.49 10.89
CA CYS A 83 0.23 3.20 12.14
C CYS A 83 1.35 4.14 12.60
N VAL A 84 1.01 5.18 13.38
CA VAL A 84 2.01 6.09 14.01
C VAL A 84 3.01 5.28 14.84
N GLY A 85 4.28 5.68 14.84
CA GLY A 85 5.34 4.96 15.57
C GLY A 85 5.91 3.71 14.87
N ALA A 86 5.33 3.26 13.75
CA ALA A 86 5.80 2.07 13.00
C ALA A 86 7.19 2.20 12.34
N GLY A 87 7.85 3.35 12.48
CA GLY A 87 9.18 3.60 11.90
C GLY A 87 9.16 4.04 10.44
N LYS A 88 8.07 4.67 9.98
CA LYS A 88 7.90 5.17 8.59
C LYS A 88 9.01 6.10 8.10
N THR A 89 9.61 6.88 9.00
CA THR A 89 10.72 7.76 8.65
C THR A 89 11.93 6.98 8.15
N PHE A 90 12.30 5.88 8.82
CA PHE A 90 13.49 5.10 8.44
C PHE A 90 13.32 4.40 7.09
N GLU A 91 12.15 3.80 6.84
CA GLU A 91 11.84 3.16 5.54
C GLU A 91 11.78 4.19 4.40
N MET A 92 11.26 5.41 4.62
CA MET A 92 11.25 6.47 3.61
C MET A 92 12.65 6.97 3.27
N ILE A 93 13.50 7.20 4.28
CA ILE A 93 14.89 7.62 4.09
C ILE A 93 15.67 6.53 3.34
N ALA A 94 15.58 5.27 3.80
CA ALA A 94 16.26 4.14 3.16
C ALA A 94 15.78 3.94 1.72
N GLY A 95 14.46 4.04 1.47
CA GLY A 95 13.90 3.99 0.11
C GLY A 95 14.47 5.08 -0.80
N CYS A 96 14.57 6.33 -0.33
CA CYS A 96 15.17 7.42 -1.10
C CYS A 96 16.65 7.19 -1.41
N MET A 97 17.41 6.66 -0.44
CA MET A 97 18.82 6.34 -0.63
C MET A 97 19.01 5.24 -1.67
N GLU A 98 18.19 4.19 -1.61
CA GLU A 98 18.25 3.09 -2.57
C GLU A 98 17.78 3.51 -3.97
N LEU A 99 16.74 4.33 -4.09
CA LEU A 99 16.35 4.93 -5.37
C LEU A 99 17.52 5.69 -6.01
N ARG A 100 18.31 6.42 -5.20
CA ARG A 100 19.51 7.12 -5.67
C ARG A 100 20.64 6.16 -6.02
N ARG A 101 20.91 5.17 -5.17
CA ARG A 101 21.98 4.17 -5.38
C ARG A 101 21.75 3.33 -6.63
N LEU A 102 20.49 2.96 -6.89
CA LEU A 102 20.07 2.19 -8.07
C LEU A 102 19.92 3.06 -9.34
N GLY A 103 20.14 4.37 -9.25
CA GLY A 103 20.03 5.29 -10.39
C GLY A 103 18.59 5.58 -10.84
N ILE A 104 17.57 5.11 -10.10
CA ILE A 104 16.15 5.36 -10.39
C ILE A 104 15.79 6.83 -10.14
N ALA A 105 16.40 7.45 -9.12
CA ALA A 105 16.19 8.86 -8.79
C ALA A 105 17.52 9.62 -8.68
N LYS A 106 17.65 10.76 -9.37
CA LYS A 106 18.87 11.59 -9.31
C LYS A 106 18.94 12.46 -8.05
N LYS A 107 17.81 13.05 -7.67
CA LYS A 107 17.67 13.96 -6.52
C LYS A 107 16.34 13.64 -5.81
N PRO A 108 16.30 12.67 -4.90
CA PRO A 108 15.10 12.41 -4.10
C PRO A 108 14.84 13.58 -3.15
N LEU A 109 13.59 14.02 -3.06
CA LEU A 109 13.12 15.05 -2.13
C LEU A 109 12.10 14.43 -1.16
N ILE A 110 12.16 14.83 0.10
CA ILE A 110 11.17 14.48 1.12
C ILE A 110 10.58 15.78 1.65
N VAL A 111 9.26 15.92 1.55
CA VAL A 111 8.52 17.05 2.10
C VAL A 111 7.93 16.62 3.44
N VAL A 112 8.19 17.39 4.48
CA VAL A 112 7.71 17.14 5.85
C VAL A 112 7.14 18.42 6.45
N PRO A 113 6.21 18.33 7.41
CA PRO A 113 5.80 19.48 8.21
C PRO A 113 7.00 20.18 8.86
N ASN A 114 6.96 21.51 8.93
CA ASN A 114 8.09 22.34 9.40
C ASN A 114 8.65 21.89 10.76
N HIS A 115 7.78 21.55 11.71
CA HIS A 115 8.18 21.14 13.07
C HIS A 115 8.89 19.77 13.12
N LEU A 116 8.93 19.00 12.03
CA LEU A 116 9.62 17.70 11.95
C LEU A 116 10.93 17.77 11.15
N VAL A 117 11.30 18.93 10.61
CA VAL A 117 12.49 19.05 9.74
C VAL A 117 13.76 18.64 10.49
N GLU A 118 13.92 19.09 11.73
CA GLU A 118 15.09 18.77 12.57
C GLU A 118 15.15 17.28 12.94
N ASP A 119 14.01 16.69 13.33
CA ASP A 119 13.90 15.26 13.64
C ASP A 119 14.30 14.37 12.46
N TRP A 120 13.94 14.78 11.24
CA TRP A 120 14.33 14.07 10.02
C TRP A 120 15.80 14.31 9.66
N GLY A 121 16.34 15.49 9.95
CA GLY A 121 17.75 15.82 9.83
C GLY A 121 18.63 14.93 10.71
N TYR A 122 18.29 14.79 11.99
CA TYR A 122 19.01 13.94 12.94
C TYR A 122 18.97 12.46 12.55
N LYS A 123 17.83 11.99 12.06
CA LYS A 123 17.64 10.59 11.61
C LYS A 123 18.40 10.26 10.32
N LYS A 124 19.01 11.24 9.64
CA LYS A 124 20.09 11.00 8.66
C LYS A 124 21.38 10.58 9.40
N GLY A 125 21.33 9.49 10.16
CA GLY A 125 22.50 8.90 10.83
C GLY A 125 23.41 8.16 9.84
N PHE A 126 23.92 8.86 8.81
CA PHE A 126 24.64 8.27 7.69
C PHE A 126 25.90 9.05 7.32
N SER A 127 27.06 8.37 7.46
CA SER A 127 28.38 8.91 7.12
C SER A 127 28.42 9.36 5.67
N LYS A 128 28.94 10.56 5.43
CA LYS A 128 29.41 10.94 4.09
C LYS A 128 30.54 9.96 3.75
N GLY A 129 30.32 9.13 2.73
CA GLY A 129 31.43 8.55 1.98
C GLY A 129 32.19 9.65 1.28
#